data_AF-A0A3D4TMD8-F1
#
_entry.id   AF-A0A3D4TMD8-F1
#
_cell.length_a   1.000
_cell.length_b   1.000
_cell.length_c   1.000
_cell.angle_alpha   90.00
_cell.angle_beta   90.00
_cell.angle_gamma   90.00
#
_symmetry.space_group_name_H-M   'P 1'
#
loop_
_entity.id
_entity.type
_entity.pdbx_description
1 polymer ?
#
loop_
_entity_poly.entity_id
_entity_poly.type
_entity_poly.pdbx_seq_one_letter_code
_entity_poly.pdbx_strand_id
1 'polypeptide(L)'
;MTAEITEILDRLHACEAGLEMHRGYLKAMEYALRVSFLTHQDPDALLDTWTRLLPSIARTHADDGGPLFVAAFQQSLTVLTEQIGQESNDH
;
A
#
# COMPACT_ATOMS: atom_id res chain seq x y z
N MET A 1 12.35 15.28 -34.40
CA MET A 1 12.15 13.82 -34.35
C MET A 1 13.10 13.10 -33.40
N THR A 2 14.42 13.00 -33.64
CA THR A 2 15.32 12.25 -32.71
C THR A 2 15.41 12.87 -31.32
N ALA A 3 15.51 14.20 -31.23
CA ALA A 3 15.56 14.91 -29.95
C ALA A 3 14.25 14.76 -29.13
N GLU A 4 13.09 14.82 -29.79
CA GLU A 4 11.78 14.63 -29.14
C GLU A 4 11.60 13.19 -28.64
N ILE A 5 12.09 12.20 -29.39
CA ILE A 5 12.10 10.80 -28.96
C ILE A 5 13.00 10.61 -27.74
N THR A 6 14.20 11.18 -27.74
CA THR A 6 15.11 11.12 -26.59
C THR A 6 14.48 11.74 -25.34
N GLU A 7 13.84 12.90 -25.47
CA GLU A 7 13.15 13.56 -24.35
C GLU A 7 12.02 12.70 -23.79
N ILE A 8 11.22 12.05 -24.65
CA ILE A 8 10.16 11.13 -24.22
C ILE A 8 10.74 9.93 -23.48
N LEU A 9 11.83 9.34 -23.98
CA LEU A 9 12.49 8.20 -23.32
C LEU A 9 13.06 8.59 -21.95
N ASP A 10 13.68 9.76 -21.84
CA ASP A 10 14.22 10.25 -20.57
C ASP A 10 13.11 10.47 -19.54
N ARG A 11 11.98 11.06 -19.96
CA ARG A 11 10.80 11.23 -19.10
C ARG A 11 10.17 9.90 -18.70
N LEU A 12 10.14 8.91 -19.60
CA LEU A 12 9.65 7.58 -19.30
C LEU A 12 10.54 6.87 -18.27
N HIS A 13 11.87 6.88 -18.47
CA HIS A 13 12.80 6.31 -17.50
C HIS A 13 12.72 6.99 -16.13
N ALA A 14 12.57 8.31 -16.09
CA ALA A 14 12.36 9.04 -14.83
C ALA A 14 11.05 8.62 -14.14
N CYS A 15 9.98 8.41 -14.91
CA CYS A 15 8.71 7.90 -14.40
C CYS A 15 8.86 6.48 -13.82
N GLU A 16 9.48 5.57 -14.56
CA GLU A 16 9.74 4.19 -14.14
C GLU A 16 10.58 4.13 -12.87
N ALA A 17 11.67 4.91 -12.80
CA ALA A 17 12.50 5.02 -11.61
C ALA A 17 11.71 5.56 -10.41
N GLY A 18 10.83 6.54 -10.65
CA GLY A 18 9.91 7.07 -9.64
C GLY A 18 8.96 5.98 -9.12
N LEU A 19 8.35 5.19 -10.00
CA LEU A 19 7.43 4.11 -9.63
C LEU A 19 8.14 3.02 -8.81
N GLU A 20 9.34 2.60 -9.20
CA GLU A 20 10.12 1.61 -8.45
C GLU A 20 10.52 2.13 -7.06
N MET A 21 10.88 3.41 -6.95
CA MET A 21 11.16 4.04 -5.65
C MET A 21 9.92 4.00 -4.73
N HIS A 22 8.75 4.37 -5.25
CA HIS A 22 7.51 4.37 -4.47
C HIS A 22 7.09 2.95 -4.08
N ARG A 23 7.24 1.97 -4.99
CA ARG A 23 7.01 0.55 -4.72
C ARG A 23 7.91 0.06 -3.58
N GLY A 24 9.19 0.40 -3.60
CA GLY A 24 10.14 0.06 -2.54
C GLY A 24 9.75 0.66 -1.19
N TYR A 25 9.38 1.94 -1.18
CA TYR A 25 8.93 2.64 0.03
C TYR A 25 7.66 2.01 0.62
N LEU A 26 6.65 1.72 -0.21
CA LEU A 26 5.41 1.04 0.23
C LEU A 26 5.69 -0.33 0.84
N LYS A 27 6.62 -1.11 0.25
CA LYS A 27 7.00 -2.41 0.80
C LYS A 27 7.70 -2.28 2.15
N ALA A 28 8.54 -1.26 2.33
CA ALA A 28 9.16 -0.98 3.62
C ALA A 28 8.11 -0.60 4.69
N MET A 29 7.12 0.24 4.33
CA MET A 29 6.01 0.58 5.21
C MET A 29 5.17 -0.65 5.59
N GLU A 30 4.88 -1.55 4.65
CA GLU A 30 4.18 -2.81 4.90
C GLU A 30 4.88 -3.63 5.99
N TYR A 31 6.21 -3.79 5.91
CA TYR A 31 6.97 -4.50 6.95
C TYR A 31 7.05 -3.73 8.27
N ALA A 32 7.12 -2.40 8.25
CA ALA A 32 7.07 -1.59 9.47
C ALA A 32 5.74 -1.76 10.21
N LEU A 33 4.63 -1.82 9.47
CA LEU A 33 3.31 -2.12 10.05
C LEU A 33 3.28 -3.53 10.64
N ARG A 34 3.78 -4.55 9.94
CA ARG A 34 3.88 -5.91 10.49
C ARG A 34 4.64 -5.96 11.82
N VAL A 35 5.82 -5.34 11.88
CA VAL A 35 6.60 -5.26 13.13
C VAL A 35 5.79 -4.59 14.24
N SER A 36 5.04 -3.54 13.90
CA SER A 36 4.17 -2.83 14.87
C SER A 36 3.05 -3.73 15.40
N PHE A 37 2.45 -4.57 14.55
CA PHE A 37 1.44 -5.55 14.97
C PHE A 37 2.04 -6.66 15.84
N LEU A 38 3.14 -7.28 15.41
CA LEU A 38 3.80 -8.38 16.11
C LEU A 38 4.33 -8.00 17.49
N THR A 39 4.72 -6.74 17.67
CA THR A 39 5.28 -6.23 18.93
C THR A 39 4.25 -5.50 19.81
N HIS A 40 2.98 -5.43 19.37
CA HIS A 40 1.93 -4.77 20.12
C HIS A 40 1.58 -5.58 21.39
N GLN A 41 1.23 -4.88 22.47
CA GLN A 41 0.87 -5.52 23.75
C GLN A 41 -0.45 -6.31 23.68
N ASP A 42 -1.33 -5.90 22.76
CA ASP A 42 -2.62 -6.53 22.48
C ASP A 42 -2.86 -6.56 20.95
N PRO A 43 -2.30 -7.57 20.24
CA PRO A 43 -2.41 -7.66 18.79
C PRO A 43 -3.86 -7.81 18.30
N ASP A 44 -4.71 -8.48 19.09
CA ASP A 44 -6.12 -8.70 18.75
C ASP A 44 -6.92 -7.40 18.78
N ALA A 45 -6.76 -6.57 19.82
CA ALA A 45 -7.41 -5.25 19.88
C ALA A 45 -6.93 -4.31 18.77
N LEU A 46 -5.65 -4.41 18.38
CA LEU A 46 -5.10 -3.65 17.26
C LEU A 46 -5.72 -4.11 15.93
N LEU A 47 -5.83 -5.42 15.69
CA LEU A 47 -6.44 -5.99 14.48
C LEU A 47 -7.94 -5.67 14.38
N ASP A 48 -8.68 -5.75 15.48
CA ASP A 48 -10.08 -5.36 15.57
C ASP A 48 -10.24 -3.86 15.24
N THR A 49 -9.39 -3.00 15.81
CA THR A 49 -9.38 -1.57 15.53
C THR A 49 -9.06 -1.26 14.07
N TRP A 50 -8.03 -1.89 13.51
CA TRP A 50 -7.69 -1.81 12.09
C TRP A 50 -8.88 -2.17 11.19
N THR A 51 -9.50 -3.33 11.45
CA THR A 51 -10.63 -3.84 10.67
C THR A 51 -11.83 -2.90 10.71
N ARG A 52 -12.14 -2.31 11.87
CA ARG A 52 -13.20 -1.30 12.02
C ARG A 52 -12.94 -0.02 11.22
N LEU A 53 -11.68 0.36 11.04
CA LEU A 53 -11.30 1.59 10.33
C LEU A 53 -11.30 1.42 8.81
N LEU A 54 -11.10 0.20 8.28
CA LEU A 54 -11.01 -0.08 6.84
C LEU A 54 -12.12 0.57 5.99
N PRO A 55 -13.41 0.48 6.34
CA PRO A 55 -14.47 1.11 5.54
C PRO A 55 -14.35 2.64 5.52
N SER A 56 -13.92 3.24 6.64
CA SER A 56 -13.70 4.69 6.70
C SER A 56 -12.50 5.10 5.86
N ILE A 57 -11.40 4.36 5.91
CA ILE A 57 -10.21 4.60 5.09
C ILE A 57 -10.56 4.50 3.61
N ALA A 58 -11.24 3.42 3.19
CA ALA A 58 -11.67 3.23 1.81
C ALA A 58 -12.59 4.36 1.32
N ARG A 59 -13.50 4.84 2.17
CA ARG A 59 -14.38 5.96 1.85
C ARG A 59 -13.63 7.29 1.74
N THR A 60 -12.69 7.56 2.65
CA THR A 60 -11.90 8.80 2.63
C THR A 60 -11.12 8.95 1.32
N HIS A 61 -10.61 7.85 0.76
CA HIS A 61 -9.81 7.85 -0.46
C HIS A 61 -10.59 7.47 -1.72
N ALA A 62 -11.93 7.44 -1.66
CA ALA A 62 -12.77 7.04 -2.79
C ALA A 62 -12.66 8.01 -3.99
N ASP A 63 -12.32 9.28 -3.73
CA ASP A 63 -12.27 10.34 -4.73
C ASP A 63 -10.84 10.85 -5.03
N ASP A 64 -9.82 10.27 -4.36
CA ASP A 64 -8.42 10.70 -4.49
C ASP A 64 -7.79 10.34 -5.85
N GLY A 65 -8.42 9.41 -6.57
CA GLY A 65 -7.95 8.94 -7.88
C GLY A 65 -9.06 8.38 -8.75
N GLY A 66 -8.67 7.84 -9.91
CA GLY A 66 -9.61 7.19 -10.81
C GLY A 66 -10.08 5.82 -10.31
N PRO A 67 -11.05 5.18 -11.00
CA PRO A 67 -11.58 3.86 -10.61
C PRO A 67 -10.51 2.78 -10.40
N LEU A 68 -9.43 2.82 -11.18
CA LEU A 68 -8.30 1.91 -11.03
C LEU A 68 -7.56 2.09 -9.71
N PHE A 69 -7.34 3.34 -9.28
CA PHE A 69 -6.71 3.65 -8.00
C PHE A 69 -7.56 3.11 -6.85
N VAL A 70 -8.87 3.39 -6.87
CA VAL A 70 -9.80 2.94 -5.82
C VAL A 70 -9.81 1.42 -5.71
N ALA A 71 -9.90 0.71 -6.84
CA ALA A 71 -9.89 -0.75 -6.86
C ALA A 71 -8.56 -1.33 -6.35
N ALA A 72 -7.43 -0.79 -6.81
CA ALA A 72 -6.11 -1.22 -6.36
C ALA A 72 -5.90 -0.95 -4.87
N PHE A 73 -6.33 0.21 -4.38
CA PHE A 73 -6.23 0.59 -2.97
C PHE A 73 -7.04 -0.34 -2.07
N GLN A 74 -8.29 -0.61 -2.43
CA GLN A 74 -9.13 -1.58 -1.70
C GLN A 74 -8.52 -2.98 -1.71
N GLN A 75 -8.01 -3.44 -2.86
CA GLN A 75 -7.32 -4.72 -2.95
C GLN A 75 -6.07 -4.77 -2.05
N SER A 76 -5.27 -3.70 -2.02
CA SER A 76 -4.10 -3.61 -1.14
C SER A 76 -4.47 -3.67 0.34
N LEU A 77 -5.55 -3.00 0.75
CA LEU A 77 -6.06 -3.06 2.13
C LEU A 77 -6.50 -4.49 2.51
N THR A 78 -7.17 -5.20 1.60
CA THR A 78 -7.55 -6.60 1.81
C THR A 78 -6.32 -7.49 2.01
N VAL A 79 -5.36 -7.43 1.07
CA VAL A 79 -4.12 -8.23 1.14
C VAL A 79 -3.34 -7.95 2.42
N LEU A 80 -3.21 -6.68 2.81
CA LEU A 80 -2.52 -6.31 4.05
C LEU A 80 -3.22 -6.91 5.28
N THR A 81 -4.55 -6.87 5.32
CA THR A 81 -5.33 -7.42 6.42
C THR A 81 -5.17 -8.94 6.54
N GLU A 82 -5.20 -9.65 5.40
CA GLU A 82 -4.98 -11.10 5.36
C GLU A 82 -3.58 -11.47 5.87
N GLN A 83 -2.55 -10.73 5.45
CA GLN A 83 -1.17 -10.97 5.85
C GLN A 83 -0.95 -10.73 7.35
N ILE A 84 -1.54 -9.68 7.91
CA ILE A 84 -1.49 -9.42 9.36
C ILE A 84 -2.18 -10.57 10.11
N GLY A 85 -3.36 -11.00 9.67
CA GLY A 85 -4.12 -12.07 10.32
C GLY A 85 -3.44 -13.45 10.27
N GLN A 86 -2.69 -13.75 9.21
CA GLN A 86 -1.89 -14.98 9.12
C GLN A 86 -0.78 -15.02 10.19
N GLU A 87 -0.04 -13.93 10.34
CA GLU A 87 1.08 -13.84 11.27
C GLU A 87 0.66 -13.89 12.75
N SER A 88 -0.55 -13.40 13.06
CA SER A 88 -1.15 -13.50 14.41
C SER A 88 -1.53 -14.94 14.79
N ASN A 89 -1.83 -15.80 13.82
CA ASN A 89 -2.33 -17.16 14.09
C ASN A 89 -1.20 -18.20 14.24
N ASP A 90 0.04 -17.81 13.90
CA ASP A 90 1.25 -18.63 13.98
C ASP A 90 2.07 -18.40 15.28
N HIS A 91 1.59 -17.53 16.18
CA HIS A 91 2.18 -17.21 17.50
C HIS A 91 1.29 -17.70 18.65
#